data_AF-A0A6G4N8B5-F1
#
_entry.id   AF-A0A6G4N8B5-F1
#
_cell.length_a   1.000
_cell.length_b   1.000
_cell.length_c   1.000
_cell.angle_alpha   90.00
_cell.angle_beta   90.00
_cell.angle_gamma   90.00
#
_symmetry.space_group_name_H-M   'P 1'
#
loop_
_entity.id
_entity.type
_entity.pdbx_description
1 polymer ?
#
loop_
_entity_poly.entity_id
_entity_poly.type
_entity_poly.pdbx_seq_one_letter_code
_entity_poly.pdbx_strand_id
1 'polypeptide(L)'
;MSSDLKQTPLYQNYVDRGAKIVEFGGWAMPVQFSSIKEEHNAVRYEIGLFDVSHMGEIEVTGKDASQFVQYLLSNDTDNLTTSKALYTALCNEEGGIIDDLVIYKLADDN
;
A
#
# COMPACT_ATOMS: atom_id res chain seq x y z
N MET A 1 27.91 7.96 2.49
CA MET A 1 26.88 8.91 2.01
C MET A 1 25.57 8.35 2.50
N SER A 2 24.95 8.97 3.50
CA SER A 2 23.59 8.58 3.94
C SER A 2 22.70 8.75 2.72
N SER A 3 22.04 7.68 2.26
CA SER A 3 21.06 7.81 1.19
C SER A 3 19.93 8.67 1.72
N ASP A 4 19.66 9.80 1.10
CA ASP A 4 18.52 10.64 1.48
C ASP A 4 17.24 9.79 1.41
N LEU A 5 16.56 9.68 2.55
CA LEU A 5 15.32 8.91 2.63
C LEU A 5 14.26 9.53 1.72
N LYS A 6 13.49 8.68 1.04
CA LYS A 6 12.34 9.13 0.25
C LYS A 6 11.31 9.79 1.17
N GLN A 7 10.66 10.84 0.70
CA GLN A 7 9.68 11.62 1.45
C GLN A 7 8.32 11.54 0.76
N THR A 8 7.25 11.34 1.52
CA THR A 8 5.88 11.39 1.00
C THR A 8 5.47 12.86 0.74
N PRO A 9 4.40 13.10 -0.03
CA PRO A 9 3.86 14.45 -0.21
C PRO A 9 3.46 15.15 1.10
N LEU A 10 3.18 14.40 2.18
CA LEU A 10 2.80 14.96 3.47
C LEU A 10 3.97 15.10 4.46
N TYR A 11 5.21 14.83 4.05
CA TYR A 11 6.39 14.86 4.93
C TYR A 11 6.48 16.12 5.80
N GLN A 12 6.28 17.30 5.22
CA GLN A 12 6.34 18.56 5.96
C GLN A 12 5.26 18.65 7.06
N ASN A 13 4.07 18.09 6.84
CA ASN A 13 3.01 18.05 7.85
C ASN A 13 3.44 17.26 9.08
N TYR A 14 4.27 16.21 8.91
CA TYR A 14 4.77 15.45 10.04
C TYR A 14 5.76 16.27 10.87
N VAL A 15 6.69 16.94 10.17
CA VAL A 15 7.72 17.79 10.79
C VAL A 15 7.07 18.90 11.59
N ASP A 16 6.11 19.61 10.99
CA ASP A 16 5.41 20.74 11.62
C ASP A 16 4.59 20.30 12.84
N ARG A 17 4.14 19.04 12.88
CA ARG A 17 3.41 18.45 14.01
C ARG A 17 4.30 17.72 15.00
N GLY A 18 5.62 17.78 14.85
CA GLY A 18 6.58 17.17 15.77
C GLY A 18 6.53 15.64 15.78
N ALA A 19 6.15 15.01 14.68
CA ALA A 19 6.12 13.56 14.57
C ALA A 19 7.52 12.96 14.78
N LYS A 20 7.57 11.77 15.39
CA LYS A 20 8.78 10.97 15.42
C LYS A 20 8.98 10.31 14.05
N ILE A 21 9.93 10.80 13.27
CA ILE A 21 10.24 10.27 11.93
C ILE A 21 11.30 9.18 12.03
N VAL A 22 11.08 8.07 11.32
CA VAL A 22 11.99 6.91 11.25
C VAL A 22 12.22 6.48 9.80
N GLU A 23 13.29 5.74 9.57
CA GLU A 23 13.49 5.01 8.31
C GLU A 23 12.58 3.79 8.28
N PHE A 24 11.81 3.65 7.19
CA PHE A 24 10.93 2.52 6.94
C PHE A 24 10.95 2.18 5.44
N GLY A 25 11.64 1.10 5.07
CA GLY A 25 11.70 0.65 3.67
C GLY A 25 12.32 1.68 2.72
N GLY A 26 13.28 2.47 3.21
CA GLY A 26 13.91 3.58 2.47
C GLY A 26 13.10 4.89 2.46
N TRP A 27 11.99 4.98 3.20
CA TRP A 27 11.18 6.19 3.35
C TRP A 27 11.33 6.80 4.75
N ALA A 28 11.16 8.12 4.83
CA ALA A 28 11.06 8.87 6.08
C ALA A 28 9.60 8.95 6.52
N MET A 29 9.19 8.09 7.45
CA MET A 29 7.79 7.91 7.86
C MET A 29 7.53 8.34 9.31
N PRO A 30 6.34 8.89 9.64
CA PRO A 30 5.97 9.28 10.99
C PRO A 30 5.51 8.06 11.78
N VAL A 31 6.34 7.55 12.70
CA VAL A 31 5.99 6.35 13.49
C VAL A 31 5.01 6.64 14.63
N GLN A 32 4.98 7.88 15.12
CA GLN A 32 4.00 8.36 16.11
C GLN A 32 4.03 9.90 16.19
N PHE A 33 2.91 10.51 16.56
CA PHE A 33 2.75 11.93 16.87
C PHE A 33 2.58 12.18 18.37
N SER A 34 1.92 11.28 19.11
CA SER A 34 1.81 11.32 20.57
C SER A 34 2.38 10.04 21.18
N SER A 35 1.58 8.97 21.25
CA SER A 35 2.00 7.64 21.69
C SER A 35 1.26 6.55 20.93
N ILE A 36 1.92 5.42 20.70
CA ILE A 36 1.33 4.25 20.01
C ILE A 36 -0.01 3.83 20.63
N LYS A 37 -0.10 3.82 21.96
CA LYS A 37 -1.32 3.40 22.67
C LYS A 37 -2.47 4.40 22.49
N GLU A 38 -2.17 5.69 22.58
CA GLU A 38 -3.19 6.74 22.41
C GLU A 38 -3.70 6.78 20.97
N GLU A 39 -2.81 6.74 19.98
CA GLU A 39 -3.15 6.72 18.56
C GLU A 39 -3.95 5.46 18.19
N HIS A 40 -3.56 4.30 18.73
CA HIS A 40 -4.35 3.07 18.58
C HIS A 40 -5.77 3.22 19.13
N ASN A 41 -5.90 3.76 20.34
CA ASN A 41 -7.21 3.98 20.96
C ASN A 41 -8.05 4.99 20.18
N ALA A 42 -7.45 6.07 19.66
CA ALA A 42 -8.14 7.03 18.81
C ALA A 42 -8.72 6.36 17.56
N VAL A 43 -7.96 5.48 16.90
CA VAL A 43 -8.46 4.72 15.72
C VAL A 43 -9.57 3.74 16.09
N ARG A 44 -9.51 3.14 17.29
CA ARG A 44 -10.48 2.13 17.74
C ARG A 44 -11.79 2.72 18.22
N TYR A 45 -11.73 3.87 18.87
CA TYR A 45 -12.87 4.46 19.57
C TYR A 45 -13.36 5.75 18.94
N GLU A 46 -12.58 6.35 18.04
CA GLU A 46 -12.89 7.60 17.35
C GLU A 46 -12.53 7.53 15.86
N ILE A 47 -11.52 8.27 15.41
CA ILE A 47 -11.05 8.33 14.02
C ILE A 47 -9.53 8.43 13.98
N GLY A 48 -8.92 7.82 12.96
CA GLY A 48 -7.50 7.97 12.67
C GLY A 48 -7.26 8.32 11.21
N LEU A 49 -6.20 9.08 10.95
CA LEU A 49 -5.72 9.41 9.62
C LEU A 49 -4.28 8.93 9.51
N PHE A 50 -3.98 8.18 8.45
CA PHE A 50 -2.66 7.63 8.18
C PHE A 50 -2.19 8.12 6.83
N ASP A 51 -0.91 8.45 6.71
CA ASP A 51 -0.27 8.58 5.40
C ASP A 51 0.35 7.24 5.00
N VAL A 52 -0.22 6.65 3.96
CA VAL A 52 0.23 5.39 3.37
C VAL A 52 0.78 5.58 1.95
N SER A 53 1.08 6.82 1.54
CA SER A 53 1.56 7.17 0.19
C SER A 53 2.93 6.59 -0.17
N HIS A 54 3.60 5.92 0.77
CA HIS A 54 4.83 5.17 0.54
C HIS A 54 4.57 3.77 -0.03
N MET A 55 3.32 3.28 0.03
CA MET A 55 2.93 2.00 -0.57
C MET A 55 3.07 2.08 -2.09
N GLY A 56 3.58 1.00 -2.69
CA GLY A 56 3.76 0.92 -4.14
C GLY A 56 2.42 0.74 -4.86
N GLU A 57 2.27 1.44 -5.99
CA GLU A 57 1.13 1.27 -6.89
C GLU A 57 1.65 0.88 -8.28
N ILE A 58 0.99 -0.09 -8.92
CA ILE A 58 1.33 -0.58 -10.25
C ILE A 58 0.04 -0.63 -11.06
N GLU A 59 0.04 0.06 -12.21
CA GLU A 59 -1.06 -0.01 -13.16
C GLU A 59 -0.69 -0.95 -14.32
N VAL A 60 -1.61 -1.86 -14.65
CA VAL A 60 -1.45 -2.81 -15.76
C VAL A 60 -2.56 -2.56 -16.77
N THR A 61 -2.18 -2.27 -18.02
CA THR A 61 -3.12 -1.85 -19.08
C THR A 61 -2.90 -2.61 -20.39
N GLY A 62 -3.95 -2.73 -21.20
CA GLY A 62 -3.93 -3.27 -22.55
C GLY A 62 -4.67 -4.60 -22.67
N LYS A 63 -4.89 -5.04 -23.91
CA LYS A 63 -5.78 -6.16 -24.27
C LYS A 63 -5.60 -7.48 -23.50
N ASP A 64 -4.41 -7.74 -22.97
CA ASP A 64 -4.09 -8.99 -22.25
C ASP A 64 -3.92 -8.77 -20.72
N ALA A 65 -4.19 -7.56 -20.21
CA ALA A 65 -3.95 -7.19 -18.81
C ALA A 65 -4.67 -8.12 -17.83
N SER A 66 -5.95 -8.41 -18.05
CA SER A 66 -6.72 -9.32 -17.19
C SER A 66 -6.13 -10.73 -17.18
N GLN A 67 -5.71 -11.24 -18.33
CA GLN A 67 -5.08 -12.58 -18.43
C GLN A 67 -3.73 -12.61 -17.72
N PHE A 68 -2.93 -11.55 -17.88
CA PHE A 68 -1.64 -11.42 -17.21
C PHE A 68 -1.79 -11.37 -15.68
N VAL A 69 -2.74 -10.57 -15.19
CA VAL A 69 -3.03 -10.44 -13.76
C VAL A 69 -3.55 -11.76 -13.18
N GLN A 70 -4.45 -12.46 -13.88
CA GLN A 70 -4.93 -13.79 -13.47
C GLN A 70 -3.82 -14.83 -13.43
N TYR A 71 -2.88 -14.78 -14.37
CA TYR A 71 -1.73 -15.69 -14.40
C TYR A 71 -0.75 -15.42 -13.25
N LEU A 72 -0.55 -14.15 -12.89
CA LEU A 72 0.45 -13.72 -11.92
C LEU A 72 0.02 -13.95 -10.46
N LEU A 73 -1.27 -13.86 -10.17
CA LEU A 73 -1.79 -13.78 -8.80
C LEU A 73 -2.42 -15.08 -8.34
N SER A 74 -2.30 -15.37 -7.03
CA SER A 74 -2.71 -16.64 -6.46
C SER A 74 -4.24 -16.80 -6.29
N ASN A 75 -5.01 -15.74 -6.53
CA ASN A 75 -6.47 -15.72 -6.32
C ASN A 75 -7.21 -15.58 -7.65
N ASP A 76 -8.51 -15.88 -7.65
CA ASP A 76 -9.35 -15.80 -8.85
C ASP A 76 -9.81 -14.35 -9.10
N THR A 77 -9.15 -13.72 -10.07
CA THR A 77 -9.37 -12.33 -10.48
C THR A 77 -10.53 -12.17 -11.46
N ASP A 78 -11.02 -13.25 -12.08
CA ASP A 78 -12.18 -13.19 -12.98
C ASP A 78 -13.47 -12.82 -12.22
N ASN A 79 -13.51 -13.06 -10.91
CA ASN A 79 -14.61 -12.63 -10.03
C ASN A 79 -14.53 -11.14 -9.62
N LEU A 80 -13.46 -10.42 -9.99
CA LEU A 80 -13.26 -9.03 -9.62
C LEU A 80 -14.09 -8.10 -10.51
N THR A 81 -14.94 -7.30 -9.87
CA THR A 81 -15.74 -6.25 -10.52
C THR A 81 -15.13 -4.87 -10.27
N THR A 82 -15.50 -3.89 -11.09
CA THR A 82 -15.00 -2.50 -10.98
C THR A 82 -15.35 -1.77 -9.67
N SER A 83 -16.24 -2.36 -8.87
CA SER A 83 -16.70 -1.83 -7.58
C SER A 83 -16.07 -2.51 -6.35
N LYS A 84 -15.18 -3.48 -6.55
CA LYS A 84 -14.61 -4.29 -5.46
C LYS A 84 -13.09 -4.27 -5.49
N ALA A 85 -12.52 -4.60 -4.34
CA ALA A 85 -11.12 -4.91 -4.17
C ALA A 85 -10.97 -6.43 -3.94
N LEU A 86 -9.85 -7.00 -4.38
CA LEU A 86 -9.49 -8.39 -4.10
C LEU A 86 -8.14 -8.45 -3.40
N TYR A 87 -8.08 -9.16 -2.27
CA TYR A 87 -6.82 -9.50 -1.61
C TYR A 87 -6.24 -10.78 -2.20
N THR A 88 -4.94 -10.77 -2.48
CA THR A 88 -4.25 -11.88 -3.15
C THR A 88 -2.76 -11.86 -2.86
N ALA A 89 -2.10 -13.01 -2.97
CA ALA A 89 -0.66 -13.09 -2.84
C ALA A 89 -0.01 -13.10 -4.23
N LEU A 90 1.12 -12.41 -4.34
CA LEU A 90 2.07 -12.59 -5.42
C LEU A 90 3.10 -13.63 -4.98
N CYS A 91 3.22 -14.71 -5.75
CA CYS A 91 4.16 -15.79 -5.46
C CYS A 91 5.24 -15.89 -6.53
N ASN A 92 6.40 -16.43 -6.14
CA ASN A 92 7.44 -16.85 -7.08
C ASN A 92 7.11 -18.20 -7.72
N GLU A 93 7.95 -18.66 -8.64
CA GLU A 93 7.76 -19.93 -9.38
C GLU A 93 7.73 -21.18 -8.50
N GLU A 94 8.29 -21.11 -7.29
CA GLU A 94 8.30 -22.22 -6.32
C GLU A 94 7.09 -22.17 -5.36
N GLY A 95 6.21 -21.18 -5.51
CA GLY A 95 5.05 -20.95 -4.65
C GLY A 95 5.37 -20.20 -3.35
N GLY A 96 6.58 -19.66 -3.20
CA GLY A 96 6.95 -18.79 -2.09
C GLY A 96 6.36 -17.39 -2.26
N ILE A 97 5.84 -16.81 -1.17
CA ILE A 97 5.22 -15.47 -1.18
C ILE A 97 6.31 -14.41 -1.39
N ILE A 98 6.10 -13.56 -2.39
CA ILE A 98 6.90 -12.35 -2.63
C ILE A 98 6.25 -11.18 -1.90
N ASP A 99 4.94 -11.00 -2.07
CA ASP A 99 4.19 -9.88 -1.48
C ASP A 99 2.70 -10.22 -1.37
N ASP A 100 1.96 -9.44 -0.58
CA ASP A 100 0.51 -9.45 -0.54
C ASP A 100 -0.08 -8.15 -1.11
N LEU A 101 -1.10 -8.29 -1.94
CA LEU A 101 -1.62 -7.22 -2.76
C LEU A 101 -3.12 -7.05 -2.56
N VAL A 102 -3.56 -5.79 -2.65
CA VAL A 102 -4.97 -5.45 -2.85
C VAL A 102 -5.11 -4.92 -4.28
N ILE A 103 -5.82 -5.65 -5.12
CA ILE A 103 -6.01 -5.28 -6.52
C ILE A 103 -7.41 -4.70 -6.76
N TYR A 104 -7.48 -3.81 -7.75
CA TYR A 104 -8.70 -3.16 -8.21
C TYR A 104 -8.81 -3.30 -9.71
N LYS A 105 -10.01 -3.59 -10.21
CA LYS A 105 -10.32 -3.50 -11.62
C LYS A 105 -10.82 -2.09 -11.91
N LEU A 106 -10.08 -1.31 -12.70
CA LEU A 106 -10.42 0.09 -12.95
C LEU A 106 -11.48 0.27 -14.04
N ALA A 107 -11.52 -0.61 -15.05
CA ALA A 107 -12.49 -0.61 -16.14
C ALA A 107 -12.69 -2.03 -16.70
N ASP A 108 -13.81 -2.29 -17.38
CA ASP A 108 -14.06 -3.59 -18.03
C ASP A 108 -13.28 -3.81 -19.32
N ASP A 109 -12.97 -2.71 -20.03
CA ASP A 109 -12.27 -2.71 -21.32
C ASP A 109 -11.10 -1.72 -21.28
N ASN A 110 -9.87 -2.23 -21.21
CA ASN A 110 -8.61 -1.48 -21.43
C ASN A 110 -7.68 -2.25 -22.35
#